data_AF-A0A497PV04-F1
#
_entry.id   AF-A0A497PV04-F1
#
_cell.length_a   1.000
_cell.length_b   1.000
_cell.length_c   1.000
_cell.angle_alpha   90.00
_cell.angle_beta   90.00
_cell.angle_gamma   90.00
#
_symmetry.space_group_name_H-M   'P 1'
#
loop_
_entity.id
_entity.type
_entity.pdbx_description
1 polymer ?
#
loop_
_entity_poly.entity_id
_entity_poly.type
_entity_poly.pdbx_seq_one_letter_code
_entity_poly.pdbx_strand_id
1 'polypeptide(L)'
;MYGKTFPPPLNRVKSRSIINYGECDLMEGDEDIPPTSIVIYGGKKTEVARALEDDLGITKDGYYHTWMSLGVLKRLGFLFAGGVESAGGLFEIVCMFAVLAIVVGMVFAWQFGPFAVTVLVLALLSGGDAFKFVKSTYVTVPLEDLDPKQVADFTTEQMMIGRYVGVKGDTQNADVRTAARATYFFKRGIQMSLVVATVFLVIELVCWLTTGHWLSGLDPVNRPLELPILIFFGVLFLGGVIIMDAGVLLRFRTARRLRRQARVVS
;
A
#
# COMPACT_ATOMS: atom_id res chain seq x y z
N MET A 1 11.70 16.60 -64.96
CA MET A 1 10.92 17.40 -63.98
C MET A 1 10.15 16.43 -63.09
N TYR A 2 10.24 16.64 -61.78
CA TYR A 2 9.47 16.08 -60.64
C TYR A 2 8.14 15.40 -61.04
N GLY A 3 7.74 14.22 -60.56
CA GLY A 3 7.89 13.61 -59.24
C GLY A 3 6.58 13.76 -58.46
N LYS A 4 5.88 12.64 -58.19
CA LYS A 4 5.25 12.27 -56.89
C LYS A 4 4.24 11.12 -57.04
N THR A 5 4.58 10.03 -56.39
CA THR A 5 3.75 8.89 -55.98
C THR A 5 2.83 9.29 -54.82
N PHE A 6 1.57 8.84 -54.86
CA PHE A 6 0.69 8.72 -53.68
C PHE A 6 0.04 7.34 -53.70
N PRO A 7 0.26 6.49 -52.68
CA PRO A 7 -0.58 5.32 -52.45
C PRO A 7 -1.91 5.73 -51.75
N PRO A 8 -2.97 4.91 -51.89
CA PRO A 8 -4.34 5.25 -51.49
C PRO A 8 -4.56 5.25 -49.96
N PRO A 9 -5.62 5.94 -49.48
CA PRO A 9 -5.90 6.06 -48.05
C PRO A 9 -6.38 4.74 -47.43
N LEU A 10 -5.76 4.41 -46.29
CA LEU A 10 -6.14 3.35 -45.35
C LEU A 10 -7.56 3.58 -44.83
N ASN A 11 -8.50 2.73 -45.26
CA ASN A 11 -9.84 2.69 -44.70
C ASN A 11 -9.78 1.95 -43.36
N ARG A 12 -10.12 2.66 -42.28
CA ARG A 12 -10.20 2.15 -40.91
C ARG A 12 -11.11 0.92 -40.86
N VAL A 13 -10.53 -0.25 -40.64
CA VAL A 13 -11.27 -1.42 -40.17
C VAL A 13 -11.65 -1.16 -38.71
N LYS A 14 -12.92 -0.83 -38.53
CA LYS A 14 -13.63 -0.73 -37.27
C LYS A 14 -13.80 -2.15 -36.71
N SER A 15 -12.76 -2.71 -36.10
CA SER A 15 -12.88 -3.95 -35.33
C SER A 15 -13.33 -3.63 -33.91
N ARG A 16 -14.65 -3.61 -33.71
CA ARG A 16 -15.25 -3.78 -32.39
C ARG A 16 -15.01 -5.24 -31.98
N SER A 17 -13.99 -5.48 -31.16
CA SER A 17 -14.00 -6.62 -30.24
C SER A 17 -14.48 -6.12 -28.89
N ILE A 18 -15.78 -6.25 -28.68
CA ILE A 18 -16.42 -6.21 -27.37
C ILE A 18 -15.80 -7.38 -26.59
N ILE A 19 -14.88 -7.09 -25.69
CA ILE A 19 -14.43 -8.05 -24.68
C ILE A 19 -15.01 -7.55 -23.36
N ASN A 20 -15.88 -8.38 -22.80
CA ASN A 20 -16.53 -8.19 -21.50
C ASN A 20 -15.50 -7.79 -20.44
N TYR A 21 -15.68 -6.59 -19.90
CA TYR A 21 -15.00 -6.14 -18.69
C TYR A 21 -15.63 -6.88 -17.52
N GLY A 22 -14.92 -7.87 -16.99
CA GLY A 22 -15.18 -8.35 -15.64
C GLY A 22 -14.80 -7.25 -14.66
N GLU A 23 -15.81 -6.60 -14.11
CA GLU A 23 -15.73 -5.71 -12.96
C GLU A 23 -14.78 -6.27 -11.89
N CYS A 24 -13.69 -5.56 -11.68
CA CYS A 24 -13.00 -5.48 -10.40
C CYS A 24 -12.93 -4.00 -10.00
N ASP A 25 -14.05 -3.30 -10.16
CA ASP A 25 -14.36 -2.14 -9.32
C ASP A 25 -14.81 -2.68 -7.99
N LEU A 26 -14.01 -2.45 -6.95
CA LEU A 26 -14.44 -2.35 -5.56
C LEU A 26 -13.21 -1.88 -4.75
N MET A 27 -13.10 -0.56 -4.63
CA MET A 27 -12.96 0.18 -3.36
C MET A 27 -12.82 1.66 -3.72
N GLU A 28 -14.00 2.27 -3.88
CA GLU A 28 -14.27 3.69 -3.98
C GLU A 28 -13.78 4.41 -2.70
N GLY A 29 -13.07 5.53 -2.88
CA GLY A 29 -12.51 6.32 -1.78
C GLY A 29 -11.17 7.01 -2.07
N ASP A 30 -10.86 7.28 -3.35
CA ASP A 30 -9.58 7.86 -3.81
C ASP A 30 -9.80 8.92 -4.91
N GLU A 31 -10.88 9.71 -4.84
CA GLU A 31 -11.31 10.63 -5.93
C GLU A 31 -10.39 11.84 -6.21
N ASP A 32 -9.33 12.07 -5.42
CA ASP A 32 -8.41 13.21 -5.61
C ASP A 32 -6.98 12.81 -6.03
N ILE A 33 -6.72 11.52 -6.27
CA ILE A 33 -5.41 11.05 -6.75
C ILE A 33 -5.59 10.64 -8.22
N PRO A 34 -4.91 11.29 -9.19
CA PRO A 34 -5.08 10.94 -10.59
C PRO A 34 -4.83 9.43 -10.79
N PRO A 35 -5.71 8.74 -11.53
CA PRO A 35 -5.67 7.29 -11.66
C PRO A 35 -4.51 6.91 -12.58
N THR A 36 -3.30 6.83 -12.04
CA THR A 36 -2.15 6.03 -12.51
C THR A 36 -0.92 6.44 -11.71
N SER A 37 -0.61 5.68 -10.66
CA SER A 37 0.53 5.97 -9.77
C SER A 37 1.45 4.76 -9.70
N ILE A 38 2.67 4.86 -10.21
CA ILE A 38 3.71 3.88 -9.88
C ILE A 38 3.97 4.00 -8.38
N VAL A 39 3.82 2.90 -7.64
CA VAL A 39 4.05 2.86 -6.19
C VAL A 39 5.25 1.99 -5.90
N ILE A 40 6.20 2.52 -5.15
CA ILE A 40 7.46 1.85 -4.83
C ILE A 40 7.58 1.73 -3.32
N TYR A 41 7.74 0.51 -2.80
CA TYR A 41 7.96 0.24 -1.38
C TYR A 41 9.40 -0.20 -1.10
N GLY A 42 9.96 0.31 0.01
CA GLY A 42 11.25 -0.14 0.57
C GLY A 42 12.51 0.58 0.10
N GLY A 43 12.40 1.74 -0.55
CA GLY A 43 13.55 2.58 -0.94
C GLY A 43 13.69 3.84 -0.08
N LYS A 44 14.92 4.38 0.06
CA LYS A 44 15.10 5.72 0.62
C LYS A 44 14.66 6.76 -0.41
N LYS A 45 14.07 7.87 0.04
CA LYS A 45 13.64 9.00 -0.82
C LYS A 45 14.71 9.38 -1.84
N THR A 46 15.97 9.52 -1.43
CA THR A 46 17.08 9.93 -2.30
C THR A 46 17.43 8.89 -3.37
N GLU A 47 17.33 7.61 -3.04
CA GLU A 47 17.68 6.52 -3.98
C GLU A 47 16.56 6.27 -4.99
N VAL A 48 15.30 6.43 -4.57
CA VAL A 48 14.15 6.32 -5.48
C VAL A 48 14.05 7.56 -6.37
N ALA A 49 14.29 8.75 -5.81
CA ALA A 49 14.31 10.00 -6.56
C ALA A 49 15.32 9.98 -7.71
N ARG A 50 16.56 9.54 -7.45
CA ARG A 50 17.58 9.41 -8.50
C ARG A 50 17.16 8.46 -9.60
N ALA A 51 16.67 7.27 -9.25
CA ALA A 51 16.21 6.31 -10.25
C ALA A 51 15.01 6.83 -11.08
N LEU A 52 14.09 7.58 -10.47
CA LEU A 52 12.97 8.21 -11.20
C LEU A 52 13.45 9.29 -12.17
N GLU A 53 14.48 10.05 -11.80
CA GLU A 53 15.07 11.09 -12.64
C GLU A 53 15.91 10.48 -13.77
N ASP A 54 16.72 9.47 -13.47
CA ASP A 54 17.64 8.81 -14.40
C ASP A 54 16.88 7.93 -15.44
N ASP A 55 15.86 7.17 -15.02
CA ASP A 55 15.19 6.18 -15.89
C ASP A 55 13.90 6.70 -16.54
N LEU A 56 13.18 7.61 -15.87
CA LEU A 56 11.87 8.10 -16.30
C LEU A 56 11.84 9.61 -16.57
N GLY A 57 12.93 10.34 -16.29
CA GLY A 57 12.99 11.79 -16.47
C GLY A 57 12.02 12.58 -15.58
N ILE A 58 11.54 11.98 -14.48
CA ILE A 58 10.52 12.60 -13.62
C ILE A 58 11.18 13.54 -12.62
N THR A 59 10.81 14.82 -12.69
CA THR A 59 11.28 15.86 -11.75
C THR A 59 10.57 15.78 -10.40
N LYS A 60 11.08 16.51 -9.41
CA LYS A 60 10.65 16.45 -7.99
C LYS A 60 9.16 16.71 -7.73
N ASP A 61 8.46 17.34 -8.68
CA ASP A 61 7.03 17.65 -8.58
C ASP A 61 6.14 16.47 -9.02
N GLY A 62 6.72 15.46 -9.67
CA GLY A 62 6.00 14.28 -10.19
C GLY A 62 5.94 13.08 -9.22
N TYR A 63 6.45 13.21 -7.99
CA TYR A 63 6.36 12.14 -7.00
C TYR A 63 6.37 12.68 -5.56
N TYR A 64 5.74 11.95 -4.64
CA TYR A 64 5.83 12.21 -3.20
C TYR A 64 6.28 10.96 -2.43
N HIS A 65 7.11 11.18 -1.42
CA HIS A 65 7.58 10.13 -0.51
C HIS A 65 6.84 10.26 0.81
N THR A 66 6.27 9.14 1.29
CA THR A 66 5.59 9.11 2.57
C THR A 66 6.07 7.96 3.45
N TRP A 67 6.10 8.23 4.75
CA TRP A 67 6.33 7.25 5.81
C TRP A 67 5.03 6.58 6.29
N MET A 68 3.86 7.08 5.84
CA MET A 68 2.54 6.54 6.14
C MET A 68 1.52 6.91 5.06
N SER A 69 0.51 6.07 4.82
CA SER A 69 -0.58 6.39 3.87
C SER A 69 -1.27 7.71 4.25
N LEU A 70 -1.14 8.74 3.41
CA LEU A 70 -1.74 10.07 3.60
C LEU A 70 -3.27 10.04 3.79
N GLY A 71 -3.93 8.99 3.32
CA GLY A 71 -5.38 8.81 3.46
C GLY A 71 -5.85 8.70 4.92
N VAL A 72 -5.02 8.15 5.82
CA VAL A 72 -5.36 8.04 7.26
C VAL A 72 -5.28 9.41 7.93
N LEU A 73 -4.27 10.21 7.57
CA LEU A 73 -4.06 11.54 8.12
C LEU A 73 -5.13 12.54 7.63
N LYS A 74 -5.55 12.45 6.36
CA LYS A 74 -6.63 13.28 5.79
C LYS A 74 -7.99 13.03 6.47
N ARG A 75 -8.33 11.77 6.76
CA ARG A 75 -9.59 11.41 7.46
C ARG A 75 -9.63 11.90 8.90
N LEU A 76 -8.48 11.92 9.58
CA LEU A 76 -8.35 12.58 10.88
C LEU A 76 -8.54 14.09 10.74
N GLY A 77 -7.91 14.71 9.72
CA GLY A 77 -8.05 16.13 9.36
C GLY A 77 -9.49 16.65 9.28
N PHE A 78 -10.39 15.86 8.69
CA PHE A 78 -11.78 16.23 8.44
C PHE A 78 -12.64 16.35 9.72
N LEU A 79 -12.30 15.61 10.78
CA LEU A 79 -13.00 15.69 12.06
C LEU A 79 -12.70 16.99 12.83
N PHE A 80 -11.69 17.77 12.42
CA PHE A 80 -11.22 18.96 13.14
C PHE A 80 -11.79 20.27 12.63
N ALA A 81 -12.30 20.32 11.39
CA ALA A 81 -12.80 21.56 10.78
C ALA A 81 -14.08 22.09 11.45
N GLY A 82 -14.92 21.20 12.02
CA GLY A 82 -16.20 21.58 12.62
C GLY A 82 -16.18 21.94 14.12
N GLY A 83 -15.07 21.72 14.83
CA GLY A 83 -15.03 21.86 16.30
C GLY A 83 -14.62 23.24 16.82
N VAL A 84 -13.99 24.08 15.99
CA VAL A 84 -13.35 25.34 16.43
C VAL A 84 -14.32 26.53 16.41
N GLU A 85 -15.48 26.40 15.77
CA GLU A 85 -16.41 27.52 15.53
C GLU A 85 -17.26 27.93 16.76
N SER A 86 -17.21 27.18 17.87
CA SER A 86 -18.16 27.35 19.00
C SER A 86 -17.55 27.84 20.33
N ALA A 87 -16.30 28.32 20.38
CA ALA A 87 -15.65 28.76 21.62
C ALA A 87 -15.57 30.30 21.72
N GLY A 88 -16.20 30.89 22.74
CA GLY A 88 -16.37 32.35 22.91
C GLY A 88 -15.30 33.04 23.75
N GLY A 89 -14.42 32.30 24.45
CA GLY A 89 -13.38 32.86 25.32
C GLY A 89 -11.97 32.31 25.07
N LEU A 90 -10.93 33.15 25.23
CA LEU A 90 -9.53 32.80 24.95
C LEU A 90 -8.99 31.66 25.84
N PHE A 91 -9.44 31.60 27.09
CA PHE A 91 -9.11 30.50 28.02
C PHE A 91 -9.83 29.19 27.69
N GLU A 92 -11.09 29.27 27.24
CA GLU A 92 -11.88 28.11 26.79
C GLU A 92 -11.28 27.51 25.53
N ILE A 93 -10.81 28.35 24.60
CA ILE A 93 -10.10 27.94 23.40
C ILE A 93 -8.85 27.14 23.76
N VAL A 94 -8.02 27.62 24.69
CA VAL A 94 -6.79 26.91 25.12
C VAL A 94 -7.11 25.58 25.80
N CYS A 95 -8.11 25.54 26.69
CA CYS A 95 -8.54 24.31 27.34
C CYS A 95 -9.09 23.28 26.33
N MET A 96 -9.90 23.74 25.37
CA MET A 96 -10.41 22.92 24.27
C MET A 96 -9.26 22.36 23.42
N PHE A 97 -8.25 23.17 23.09
CA PHE A 97 -7.07 22.71 22.35
C PHE A 97 -6.26 21.69 23.14
N ALA A 98 -6.13 21.82 24.46
CA ALA A 98 -5.42 20.85 25.30
C ALA A 98 -6.15 19.50 25.36
N VAL A 99 -7.47 19.51 25.60
CA VAL A 99 -8.30 18.30 25.57
C VAL A 99 -8.26 17.66 24.19
N LEU A 100 -8.36 18.47 23.13
CA LEU A 100 -8.26 18.01 21.76
C LEU A 100 -6.89 17.39 21.48
N ALA A 101 -5.79 18.01 21.92
CA ALA A 101 -4.45 17.44 21.76
C ALA A 101 -4.30 16.10 22.48
N ILE A 102 -4.91 15.94 23.66
CA ILE A 102 -4.92 14.66 24.39
C ILE A 102 -5.74 13.62 23.64
N VAL A 103 -6.95 13.95 23.20
CA VAL A 103 -7.82 13.02 22.44
C VAL A 103 -7.16 12.62 21.13
N VAL A 104 -6.59 13.57 20.39
CA VAL A 104 -5.83 13.30 19.16
C VAL A 104 -4.60 12.46 19.46
N GLY A 105 -3.87 12.75 20.54
CA GLY A 105 -2.73 11.96 20.99
C GLY A 105 -3.11 10.53 21.33
N MET A 106 -4.23 10.32 22.03
CA MET A 106 -4.77 8.99 22.36
C MET A 106 -5.23 8.25 21.11
N VAL A 107 -5.96 8.90 20.21
CA VAL A 107 -6.39 8.30 18.92
C VAL A 107 -5.17 7.97 18.06
N PHE A 108 -4.18 8.85 18.02
CA PHE A 108 -2.94 8.62 17.28
C PHE A 108 -2.17 7.43 17.88
N ALA A 109 -2.01 7.38 19.20
CA ALA A 109 -1.40 6.25 19.88
C ALA A 109 -2.18 4.95 19.68
N TRP A 110 -3.52 5.00 19.68
CA TRP A 110 -4.42 3.88 19.43
C TRP A 110 -4.32 3.34 18.00
N GLN A 111 -4.07 4.20 17.01
CA GLN A 111 -3.88 3.76 15.63
C GLN A 111 -2.43 3.34 15.34
N PHE A 112 -1.47 4.08 15.89
CA PHE A 112 -0.04 3.89 15.65
C PHE A 112 0.52 2.69 16.42
N GLY A 113 0.07 2.45 17.65
CA GLY A 113 0.52 1.34 18.49
C GLY A 113 0.25 -0.02 17.85
N PRO A 114 -1.01 -0.39 17.55
CA PRO A 114 -1.36 -1.64 16.91
C PRO A 114 -0.72 -1.78 15.52
N PHE A 115 -0.61 -0.67 14.76
CA PHE A 115 0.10 -0.67 13.49
C PHE A 115 1.58 -1.02 13.66
N ALA A 116 2.28 -0.35 14.59
CA ALA A 116 3.70 -0.57 14.84
C ALA A 116 3.97 -2.00 15.36
N VAL A 117 3.15 -2.48 16.30
CA VAL A 117 3.25 -3.85 16.83
C VAL A 117 2.98 -4.86 15.72
N THR A 118 1.94 -4.66 14.91
CA THR A 118 1.61 -5.57 13.80
C THR A 118 2.75 -5.61 12.79
N VAL A 119 3.25 -4.45 12.34
CA VAL A 119 4.38 -4.38 11.40
C VAL A 119 5.64 -5.01 11.99
N LEU A 120 5.90 -4.83 13.29
CA LEU A 120 7.03 -5.46 13.97
C LEU A 120 6.90 -6.99 13.98
N VAL A 121 5.73 -7.53 14.34
CA VAL A 121 5.46 -8.97 14.33
C VAL A 121 5.59 -9.53 12.91
N LEU A 122 4.99 -8.86 11.92
CA LEU A 122 5.11 -9.24 10.51
C LEU A 122 6.57 -9.20 10.04
N ALA A 123 7.34 -8.20 10.46
CA ALA A 123 8.75 -8.11 10.13
C ALA A 123 9.57 -9.23 10.78
N LEU A 124 9.27 -9.64 12.01
CA LEU A 124 9.93 -10.78 12.65
C LEU A 124 9.63 -12.08 11.89
N LEU A 125 8.38 -12.29 11.48
CA LEU A 125 7.98 -13.48 10.73
C LEU A 125 8.53 -13.51 9.30
N SER A 126 8.61 -12.35 8.63
CA SER A 126 9.02 -12.24 7.22
C SER A 126 10.52 -11.96 7.02
N GLY A 127 11.34 -12.02 8.07
CA GLY A 127 12.77 -11.69 8.00
C GLY A 127 13.08 -10.22 7.68
N GLY A 128 12.21 -9.29 8.09
CA GLY A 128 12.38 -7.84 7.98
C GLY A 128 11.75 -7.21 6.74
N ASP A 129 11.22 -8.01 5.81
CA ASP A 129 10.66 -7.48 4.55
C ASP A 129 9.41 -6.61 4.76
N ALA A 130 8.60 -6.88 5.80
CA ALA A 130 7.44 -6.05 6.15
C ALA A 130 7.80 -4.58 6.46
N PHE A 131 9.02 -4.28 6.94
CA PHE A 131 9.45 -2.88 7.16
C PHE A 131 9.49 -2.05 5.88
N LYS A 132 9.61 -2.70 4.72
CA LYS A 132 9.56 -1.99 3.43
C LYS A 132 8.22 -1.36 3.16
N PHE A 133 7.15 -1.88 3.77
CA PHE A 133 5.82 -1.30 3.64
C PHE A 133 5.70 0.09 4.27
N VAL A 134 6.49 0.39 5.32
CA VAL A 134 6.48 1.67 6.02
C VAL A 134 6.95 2.82 5.11
N LYS A 135 7.87 2.55 4.18
CA LYS A 135 8.43 3.55 3.29
C LYS A 135 7.88 3.37 1.89
N SER A 136 7.09 4.32 1.43
CA SER A 136 6.50 4.28 0.08
C SER A 136 6.72 5.58 -0.67
N THR A 137 7.03 5.45 -1.95
CA THR A 137 7.09 6.57 -2.90
C THR A 137 5.98 6.38 -3.92
N TYR A 138 5.18 7.41 -4.11
CA TYR A 138 4.08 7.44 -5.07
C TYR A 138 4.47 8.41 -6.18
N VAL A 139 4.47 7.92 -7.40
CA VAL A 139 4.62 8.73 -8.61
C VAL A 139 3.22 9.20 -9.01
N THR A 140 3.06 10.50 -9.25
CA THR A 140 1.77 11.13 -9.59
C THR A 140 1.65 11.48 -11.07
N VAL A 141 2.69 11.20 -11.86
CA VAL A 141 2.69 11.40 -13.32
C VAL A 141 1.79 10.36 -13.99
N PRO A 142 0.90 10.77 -14.92
CA PRO A 142 0.05 9.85 -15.68
C PRO A 142 0.90 8.80 -16.43
N LEU A 143 0.45 7.54 -16.41
CA LEU A 143 1.17 6.48 -17.12
C LEU A 143 1.13 6.62 -18.65
N GLU A 144 0.19 7.39 -19.18
CA GLU A 144 0.06 7.67 -20.63
C GLU A 144 1.22 8.52 -21.17
N ASP A 145 1.85 9.31 -20.30
CA ASP A 145 2.97 10.20 -20.65
C ASP A 145 4.34 9.48 -20.58
N LEU A 146 4.37 8.25 -20.09
CA LEU A 146 5.60 7.47 -19.88
C LEU A 146 5.74 6.37 -20.95
N ASP A 147 6.96 6.20 -21.47
CA ASP A 147 7.26 5.09 -22.39
C ASP A 147 7.09 3.74 -21.65
N PRO A 148 6.20 2.84 -22.10
CA PRO A 148 6.01 1.52 -21.50
C PRO A 148 7.29 0.71 -21.35
N LYS A 149 8.27 0.94 -22.24
CA LYS A 149 9.57 0.27 -22.18
C LYS A 149 10.41 0.79 -21.00
N GLN A 150 10.49 2.11 -20.82
CA GLN A 150 11.19 2.73 -19.70
C GLN A 150 10.57 2.33 -18.35
N VAL A 151 9.24 2.27 -18.27
CA VAL A 151 8.53 1.79 -17.07
C VAL A 151 8.89 0.34 -16.75
N ALA A 152 9.05 -0.51 -17.77
CA ALA A 152 9.45 -1.90 -17.57
C ALA A 152 10.90 -2.05 -17.12
N ASP A 153 11.82 -1.29 -17.71
CA ASP A 153 13.24 -1.29 -17.34
C ASP A 153 13.42 -0.78 -15.91
N PHE A 154 12.77 0.34 -15.57
CA PHE A 154 12.71 0.88 -14.21
C PHE A 154 12.15 -0.15 -13.22
N THR A 155 11.00 -0.76 -13.54
CA THR A 155 10.37 -1.77 -12.66
C THR A 155 11.31 -2.94 -12.40
N THR A 156 12.00 -3.40 -13.45
CA THR A 156 12.96 -4.50 -13.40
C THR A 156 14.14 -4.15 -12.51
N GLU A 157 14.73 -2.96 -12.67
CA GLU A 157 15.82 -2.48 -11.84
C GLU A 157 15.42 -2.40 -10.37
N GLN A 158 14.30 -1.76 -10.07
CA GLN A 158 13.79 -1.62 -8.71
C GLN A 158 13.52 -3.00 -8.07
N MET A 159 12.99 -3.96 -8.84
CA MET A 159 12.82 -5.34 -8.37
C MET A 159 14.14 -6.05 -8.10
N MET A 160 15.17 -5.84 -8.93
CA MET A 160 16.50 -6.43 -8.74
C MET A 160 17.19 -5.91 -7.47
N ILE A 161 16.98 -4.65 -7.11
CA ILE A 161 17.43 -4.03 -5.86
C ILE A 161 16.62 -4.56 -4.66
N GLY A 162 15.47 -5.19 -4.92
CA GLY A 162 14.64 -5.83 -3.92
C GLY A 162 13.55 -4.93 -3.34
N ARG A 163 13.09 -3.96 -4.12
CA ARG A 163 11.92 -3.13 -3.81
C ARG A 163 10.65 -3.77 -4.37
N TYR A 164 9.49 -3.35 -3.85
CA TYR A 164 8.19 -3.75 -4.41
C TYR A 164 7.67 -2.61 -5.27
N VAL A 165 7.37 -2.89 -6.53
CA VAL A 165 6.82 -1.91 -7.47
C VAL A 165 5.43 -2.34 -7.88
N GLY A 166 4.45 -1.47 -7.65
CA GLY A 166 3.08 -1.63 -8.10
C GLY A 166 2.81 -0.63 -9.21
N VAL A 167 2.47 -1.13 -10.40
CA VAL A 167 2.04 -0.29 -11.53
C VAL A 167 0.54 -0.52 -11.70
N LYS A 168 -0.27 0.55 -11.62
CA LYS A 168 -1.70 0.51 -11.92
C LYS A 168 -1.88 0.89 -13.38
N GLY A 169 -2.28 -0.03 -14.25
CA GLY A 169 -2.48 0.19 -15.69
C GLY A 169 -2.32 -1.11 -16.48
N ASP A 170 -2.85 -1.14 -17.72
CA ASP A 170 -2.68 -2.31 -18.60
C ASP A 170 -1.29 -2.30 -19.23
N THR A 171 -0.32 -2.90 -18.53
CA THR A 171 1.02 -3.12 -19.05
C THR A 171 1.09 -4.47 -19.75
N GLN A 172 1.38 -4.46 -21.06
CA GLN A 172 1.58 -5.67 -21.86
C GLN A 172 2.83 -6.48 -21.44
N ASN A 173 3.74 -5.89 -20.65
CA ASN A 173 4.95 -6.55 -20.19
C ASN A 173 4.68 -7.53 -19.03
N ALA A 174 5.04 -8.81 -19.23
CA ALA A 174 4.83 -9.88 -18.27
C ALA A 174 5.59 -9.69 -16.95
N ASP A 175 6.76 -9.05 -17.00
CA ASP A 175 7.59 -8.81 -15.82
C ASP A 175 6.97 -7.73 -14.92
N VAL A 176 6.45 -6.65 -15.51
CA VAL A 176 5.72 -5.59 -14.80
C VAL A 176 4.46 -6.14 -14.16
N ARG A 177 3.70 -6.97 -14.86
CA ARG A 177 2.50 -7.62 -14.30
C ARG A 177 2.83 -8.54 -13.12
N THR A 178 3.96 -9.26 -13.20
CA THR A 178 4.41 -10.13 -12.12
C THR A 178 4.89 -9.32 -10.92
N ALA A 179 5.58 -8.20 -11.15
CA ALA A 179 5.96 -7.22 -10.14
C ALA A 179 4.73 -6.66 -9.40
N ALA A 180 3.75 -6.20 -10.17
CA ALA A 180 2.50 -5.65 -9.64
C ALA A 180 1.74 -6.67 -8.81
N ARG A 181 1.66 -7.93 -9.28
CA ARG A 181 1.01 -9.03 -8.53
C ARG A 181 1.75 -9.35 -7.23
N ALA A 182 3.09 -9.39 -7.23
CA ALA A 182 3.87 -9.60 -6.02
C ALA A 182 3.64 -8.48 -4.99
N THR A 183 3.66 -7.23 -5.44
CA THR A 183 3.36 -6.05 -4.63
C THR A 183 1.92 -6.05 -4.10
N TYR A 184 0.96 -6.51 -4.91
CA TYR A 184 -0.43 -6.64 -4.50
C TYR A 184 -0.60 -7.62 -3.35
N PHE A 185 -0.06 -8.84 -3.47
CA PHE A 185 -0.14 -9.85 -2.41
C PHE A 185 0.57 -9.38 -1.13
N PHE A 186 1.76 -8.80 -1.27
CA PHE A 186 2.50 -8.22 -0.13
C PHE A 186 1.67 -7.16 0.61
N LYS A 187 1.14 -6.17 -0.12
CA LYS A 187 0.30 -5.11 0.46
C LYS A 187 -0.96 -5.69 1.08
N ARG A 188 -1.63 -6.63 0.40
CA ARG A 188 -2.92 -7.15 0.86
C ARG A 188 -2.80 -8.04 2.08
N GLY A 189 -1.73 -8.82 2.18
CA GLY A 189 -1.39 -9.57 3.38
C GLY A 189 -1.22 -8.65 4.60
N ILE A 190 -0.41 -7.59 4.47
CA ILE A 190 -0.21 -6.60 5.55
C ILE A 190 -1.51 -5.91 5.94
N GLN A 191 -2.30 -5.46 4.95
CA GLN A 191 -3.58 -4.81 5.21
C GLN A 191 -4.57 -5.75 5.91
N MET A 192 -4.66 -7.01 5.48
CA MET A 192 -5.51 -8.01 6.12
C MET A 192 -5.07 -8.25 7.56
N SER A 193 -3.78 -8.50 7.80
CA SER A 193 -3.24 -8.69 9.15
C SER A 193 -3.51 -7.49 10.05
N LEU A 194 -3.39 -6.26 9.54
CA LEU A 194 -3.70 -5.04 10.28
C LEU A 194 -5.19 -4.94 10.63
N VAL A 195 -6.09 -5.23 9.67
CA VAL A 195 -7.54 -5.22 9.92
C VAL A 195 -7.90 -6.26 10.98
N VAL A 196 -7.39 -7.48 10.84
CA VAL A 196 -7.63 -8.57 11.80
C VAL A 196 -7.11 -8.19 13.19
N ALA A 197 -5.90 -7.64 13.28
CA ALA A 197 -5.32 -7.17 14.55
C ALA A 197 -6.13 -6.02 15.17
N THR A 198 -6.62 -5.09 14.34
CA THR A 198 -7.43 -3.95 14.81
C THR A 198 -8.77 -4.43 15.36
N VAL A 199 -9.45 -5.34 14.65
CA VAL A 199 -10.73 -5.91 15.10
C VAL A 199 -10.52 -6.73 16.37
N PHE A 200 -9.46 -7.55 16.43
CA PHE A 200 -9.10 -8.31 17.63
C PHE A 200 -8.90 -7.40 18.83
N LEU A 201 -8.13 -6.31 18.67
CA LEU A 201 -7.86 -5.35 19.73
C LEU A 201 -9.12 -4.60 20.19
N VAL A 202 -10.06 -4.30 19.29
CA VAL A 202 -11.37 -3.75 19.65
C VAL A 202 -12.17 -4.75 20.50
N ILE A 203 -12.20 -6.02 20.09
CA ILE A 203 -12.87 -7.08 20.85
C ILE A 203 -12.21 -7.26 22.21
N GLU A 204 -10.89 -7.27 22.26
CA GLU A 204 -10.11 -7.39 23.49
C GLU A 204 -10.40 -6.24 24.46
N LEU A 205 -10.52 -5.00 23.96
CA LEU A 205 -10.93 -3.86 24.78
C LEU A 205 -12.36 -4.02 25.32
N VAL A 206 -13.30 -4.46 24.47
CA VAL A 206 -14.69 -4.69 24.91
C VAL A 206 -14.74 -5.77 25.98
N CYS A 207 -14.06 -6.90 25.77
CA CYS A 207 -13.95 -7.97 26.76
C CYS A 207 -13.35 -7.43 28.07
N TRP A 208 -12.22 -6.71 27.99
CA TRP A 208 -11.59 -6.12 29.17
C TRP A 208 -12.52 -5.19 29.95
N LEU A 209 -13.31 -4.36 29.27
CA LEU A 209 -14.30 -3.49 29.91
C LEU A 209 -15.42 -4.27 30.60
N THR A 210 -15.82 -5.42 30.05
CA THR A 210 -16.92 -6.23 30.60
C THR A 210 -16.50 -7.20 31.70
N THR A 211 -15.33 -7.80 31.60
CA THR A 211 -14.88 -8.87 32.52
C THR A 211 -13.78 -8.42 33.48
N GLY A 212 -13.15 -7.27 33.22
CA GLY A 212 -12.08 -6.72 34.03
C GLY A 212 -10.72 -7.42 33.86
N HIS A 213 -10.58 -8.31 32.87
CA HIS A 213 -9.33 -8.99 32.54
C HIS A 213 -9.09 -9.07 31.04
N TRP A 214 -7.82 -9.28 30.66
CA TRP A 214 -7.42 -9.43 29.27
C TRP A 214 -7.73 -10.84 28.75
N LEU A 215 -7.97 -10.96 27.44
CA LEU A 215 -8.16 -12.23 26.73
C LEU A 215 -6.84 -13.01 26.75
N SER A 216 -6.65 -13.87 27.75
CA SER A 216 -5.41 -14.62 27.93
C SER A 216 -5.57 -16.10 27.65
N GLY A 217 -6.80 -16.63 27.72
CA GLY A 217 -7.07 -18.06 27.70
C GLY A 217 -6.64 -18.80 28.97
N LEU A 218 -6.18 -18.05 30.00
CA LEU A 218 -5.64 -18.59 31.24
C LEU A 218 -6.68 -18.61 32.38
N ASP A 219 -7.75 -17.82 32.27
CA ASP A 219 -8.81 -17.80 33.27
C ASP A 219 -9.70 -19.06 33.13
N PRO A 220 -9.76 -19.95 34.14
CA PRO A 220 -10.54 -21.19 34.06
C PRO A 220 -12.05 -20.95 33.86
N VAL A 221 -12.59 -19.81 34.27
CA VAL A 221 -14.04 -19.53 34.16
C VAL A 221 -14.42 -19.14 32.73
N ASN A 222 -13.64 -18.27 32.10
CA ASN A 222 -13.94 -17.73 30.76
C ASN A 222 -13.23 -18.48 29.62
N ARG A 223 -12.33 -19.42 29.94
CA ARG A 223 -11.59 -20.26 28.99
C ARG A 223 -12.39 -20.79 27.78
N PRO A 224 -13.61 -21.35 27.92
CA PRO A 224 -14.34 -21.88 26.77
C PRO A 224 -14.74 -20.81 25.76
N LEU A 225 -14.80 -19.54 26.15
CA LEU A 225 -15.13 -18.41 25.28
C LEU A 225 -13.85 -17.70 24.77
N GLU A 226 -12.83 -17.54 25.60
CA GLU A 226 -11.59 -16.85 25.21
C GLU A 226 -10.77 -17.65 24.18
N LEU A 227 -10.64 -18.96 24.40
CA LEU A 227 -9.74 -19.81 23.60
C LEU A 227 -10.17 -19.87 22.12
N PRO A 228 -11.45 -20.05 21.77
CA PRO A 228 -11.87 -20.03 20.38
C PRO A 228 -11.65 -18.69 19.69
N ILE A 229 -11.85 -17.57 20.40
CA ILE A 229 -11.63 -16.22 19.87
C ILE A 229 -10.14 -16.04 19.53
N LEU A 230 -9.26 -16.36 20.47
CA LEU A 230 -7.80 -16.29 20.28
C LEU A 230 -7.34 -17.16 19.10
N ILE A 231 -7.84 -18.40 19.02
CA ILE A 231 -7.49 -19.32 17.92
C ILE A 231 -8.01 -18.78 16.58
N PHE A 232 -9.27 -18.32 16.52
CA PHE A 232 -9.87 -17.82 15.29
C PHE A 232 -9.12 -16.60 14.74
N PHE A 233 -8.86 -15.60 15.59
CA PHE A 233 -8.11 -14.41 15.18
C PHE A 233 -6.65 -14.73 14.87
N GLY A 234 -6.03 -15.66 15.60
CA GLY A 234 -4.69 -16.15 15.32
C GLY A 234 -4.58 -16.81 13.94
N VAL A 235 -5.53 -17.67 13.59
CA VAL A 235 -5.59 -18.32 12.27
C VAL A 235 -5.86 -17.32 11.15
N LEU A 236 -6.77 -16.36 11.34
CA LEU A 236 -7.01 -15.29 10.38
C LEU A 236 -5.78 -14.42 10.15
N PHE A 237 -5.09 -14.06 11.24
CA PHE A 237 -3.85 -13.28 11.17
C PHE A 237 -2.77 -14.04 10.41
N LEU A 238 -2.61 -15.34 10.68
CA LEU A 238 -1.70 -16.22 9.97
C LEU A 238 -2.04 -16.31 8.48
N GLY A 239 -3.33 -16.31 8.11
CA GLY A 239 -3.77 -16.22 6.71
C GLY A 239 -3.20 -14.97 6.02
N GLY A 240 -3.24 -13.81 6.69
CA GLY A 240 -2.61 -12.58 6.20
C GLY A 240 -1.09 -12.68 6.03
N VAL A 241 -0.40 -13.33 6.98
CA VAL A 241 1.04 -13.61 6.90
C VAL A 241 1.38 -14.48 5.68
N ILE A 242 0.63 -15.56 5.46
CA ILE A 242 0.84 -16.47 4.32
C ILE A 242 0.66 -15.73 2.99
N ILE A 243 -0.36 -14.87 2.88
CA ILE A 243 -0.59 -14.04 1.67
C ILE A 243 0.58 -13.08 1.44
N MET A 244 1.07 -12.44 2.51
CA MET A 244 2.22 -11.55 2.43
C MET A 244 3.47 -12.31 1.96
N ASP A 245 3.77 -13.47 2.56
CA ASP A 245 4.91 -14.31 2.22
C ASP A 245 4.85 -14.84 0.80
N ALA A 246 3.65 -15.13 0.28
CA ALA A 246 3.47 -15.45 -1.14
C ALA A 246 3.94 -14.29 -2.04
N GLY A 247 3.66 -13.04 -1.66
CA GLY A 247 4.18 -11.84 -2.33
C GLY A 247 5.71 -11.75 -2.28
N VAL A 248 6.30 -12.02 -1.11
CA VAL A 248 7.77 -12.06 -0.92
C VAL A 248 8.42 -13.11 -1.81
N LEU A 249 7.86 -14.32 -1.83
CA LEU A 249 8.35 -15.44 -2.62
C LEU A 249 8.26 -15.16 -4.12
N LEU A 250 7.14 -14.57 -4.58
CA LEU A 250 6.96 -14.17 -5.97
C LEU A 250 8.00 -13.13 -6.39
N ARG A 251 8.20 -12.07 -5.59
CA ARG A 251 9.25 -11.08 -5.85
C ARG A 251 10.62 -11.73 -5.96
N PHE A 252 10.97 -12.60 -5.01
CA PHE A 252 12.27 -13.26 -4.98
C PHE A 252 12.51 -14.17 -6.19
N ARG A 253 11.50 -14.90 -6.64
CA ARG A 253 11.56 -15.73 -7.85
C ARG A 253 11.74 -14.89 -9.10
N THR A 254 11.01 -13.79 -9.23
CA THR A 254 11.13 -12.87 -10.38
C THR A 254 12.50 -12.21 -10.42
N ALA A 255 12.97 -11.66 -9.29
CA ALA A 255 14.30 -11.06 -9.20
C ALA A 255 15.42 -12.06 -9.56
N ARG A 256 15.30 -13.33 -9.13
CA ARG A 256 16.26 -14.39 -9.52
C ARG A 256 16.23 -14.70 -11.02
N ARG A 257 15.08 -14.68 -11.67
CA ARG A 257 14.95 -14.91 -13.12
C ARG A 257 15.59 -13.77 -13.92
N LEU A 258 15.27 -12.53 -13.56
CA LEU A 258 15.81 -11.33 -14.19
C LEU A 258 17.34 -11.26 -14.08
N ARG A 259 17.89 -11.52 -12.88
CA ARG A 259 19.34 -11.59 -12.67
C ARG A 259 20.04 -12.66 -13.52
N ARG A 260 19.35 -13.77 -13.81
CA ARG A 260 19.90 -14.82 -14.69
C ARG A 260 19.91 -14.37 -16.14
N GLN A 261 18.84 -13.71 -16.61
CA GLN A 261 18.77 -13.19 -17.98
C GLN A 261 19.83 -12.10 -18.21
N ALA A 262 20.00 -11.16 -17.26
CA ALA A 262 20.99 -10.10 -17.35
C ALA A 262 22.43 -10.65 -17.51
N ARG A 263 22.78 -11.75 -16.81
CA ARG A 263 24.09 -12.40 -16.93
C ARG A 263 24.36 -13.10 -18.26
N VAL A 264 23.32 -13.43 -19.02
CA VAL A 264 23.46 -14.11 -20.32
C VAL A 264 23.71 -13.12 -21.44
N VAL A 265 23.32 -11.85 -21.23
CA VAL A 265 23.43 -10.78 -22.24
C VAL A 265 24.74 -9.98 -22.09
N SER A 266 25.39 -10.04 -20.91
CA SER A 266 26.72 -9.46 -20.63
C SER A 266 27.85 -10.41 -21.01
#